data_AF-A0A653D3B8-F1
#
_entry.id   AF-A0A653D3B8-F1
#
_cell.length_a   1.000
_cell.length_b   1.000
_cell.length_c   1.000
_cell.angle_alpha   90.00
_cell.angle_beta   90.00
_cell.angle_gamma   90.00
#
_symmetry.space_group_name_H-M   'P 1'
#
loop_
_entity.id
_entity.type
_entity.pdbx_description
1 polymer ?
#
loop_
_entity_poly.entity_id
_entity_poly.type
_entity_poly.pdbx_seq_one_letter_code
_entity_poly.pdbx_strand_id
1 'polypeptide(L)'
;MSANKASPTNLSENEISQHEQDLQMILQEIQTCYSRIVGILHREDGFYAKWDLEPLEEQMEHLTALVNQKLDAIKLQGGKLEKDNLPHITSQKTLSKEKEDIERIIKQTIEIPRVSSMEDIAGLWEVKKVMRSFAILPRSQPQLYVNHKVCNSILLFGPPGTGKTRLVHALASEAKAVLHCINSSNILSSYVGESER
;
A
#
# COMPACT_ATOMS: atom_id res chain seq x y z
N MET A 1 4.36 -17.21 54.22
CA MET A 1 5.23 -16.02 54.27
C MET A 1 6.62 -16.41 53.82
N SER A 2 6.99 -16.10 52.57
CA SER A 2 8.24 -15.40 52.23
C SER A 2 8.39 -15.37 50.71
N ALA A 3 8.79 -14.19 50.25
CA ALA A 3 8.66 -13.69 48.90
C ALA A 3 9.62 -14.33 47.90
N ASN A 4 9.11 -14.67 46.72
CA ASN A 4 9.92 -14.99 45.56
C ASN A 4 10.33 -13.66 44.89
N LYS A 5 11.59 -13.28 45.07
CA LYS A 5 12.19 -12.06 44.53
C LYS A 5 12.50 -12.32 43.04
N ALA A 6 11.64 -11.81 42.15
CA ALA A 6 11.87 -11.89 40.71
C ALA A 6 13.03 -10.95 40.31
N SER A 7 14.13 -11.53 39.85
CA SER A 7 15.22 -10.83 39.18
C SER A 7 14.78 -10.39 37.78
N PRO A 8 15.26 -9.23 37.27
CA PRO A 8 14.93 -8.75 35.93
C PRO A 8 15.62 -9.62 34.88
N THR A 9 14.85 -10.18 33.96
CA THR A 9 15.31 -10.92 32.78
C THR A 9 16.03 -9.97 31.84
N ASN A 10 17.37 -10.08 31.78
CA ASN A 10 18.19 -9.40 30.78
C ASN A 10 17.80 -9.90 29.38
N LEU A 11 17.51 -8.97 28.45
CA LEU A 11 17.34 -9.28 27.03
C LEU A 11 18.61 -9.95 26.50
N SER A 12 18.45 -10.96 25.66
CA SER A 12 19.59 -11.68 25.08
C SER A 12 20.33 -10.79 24.08
N GLU A 13 21.66 -10.80 24.09
CA GLU A 13 22.55 -10.02 23.20
C GLU A 13 22.19 -10.19 21.70
N ASN A 14 21.52 -11.30 21.34
CA ASN A 14 21.04 -11.58 19.99
C ASN A 14 19.92 -10.63 19.51
N GLU A 15 19.02 -10.19 20.38
CA GLU A 15 17.90 -9.30 19.98
C GLU A 15 18.38 -7.87 19.71
N ILE A 16 19.43 -7.44 20.42
CA ILE A 16 20.07 -6.13 20.22
C ILE A 16 20.87 -6.12 18.91
N SER A 17 21.60 -7.22 18.63
CA SER A 17 22.33 -7.42 17.38
C SER A 17 21.39 -7.45 16.17
N GLN A 18 20.23 -8.10 16.29
CA GLN A 18 19.23 -8.14 15.23
C GLN A 18 18.64 -6.73 14.96
N HIS A 19 18.34 -5.97 16.01
CA HIS A 19 17.85 -4.60 15.84
C HIS A 19 18.89 -3.66 15.23
N GLU A 20 20.18 -3.81 15.55
CA GLU A 20 21.26 -3.06 14.91
C GLU A 20 21.39 -3.40 13.42
N GLN A 21 21.25 -4.69 13.07
CA GLN A 21 21.24 -5.15 11.66
C GLN A 21 20.04 -4.62 10.87
N ASP A 22 18.84 -4.62 11.47
CA ASP A 22 17.63 -4.11 10.82
C ASP A 22 17.73 -2.60 10.54
N LEU A 23 18.30 -1.83 11.48
CA LEU A 23 18.53 -0.40 11.28
C LEU A 23 19.59 -0.12 10.21
N GLN A 24 20.64 -0.94 10.12
CA GLN A 24 21.64 -0.83 9.05
C GLN A 24 21.04 -1.14 7.67
N MET A 25 20.15 -2.14 7.57
CA MET A 25 19.43 -2.42 6.32
C MET A 25 18.56 -1.24 5.90
N ILE A 26 17.83 -0.62 6.85
CA ILE A 26 16.99 0.55 6.56
C ILE A 26 17.83 1.72 6.03
N LEU A 27 18.99 1.99 6.64
CA LEU A 27 19.90 3.04 6.16
C LEU A 27 20.39 2.78 4.73
N GLN A 28 20.80 1.55 4.46
CA GLN A 28 21.29 1.16 3.13
C GLN A 28 20.20 1.27 2.07
N GLU A 29 18.96 0.96 2.42
CA GLU A 29 17.82 1.03 1.51
C GLU A 29 17.41 2.48 1.20
N ILE A 30 17.48 3.38 2.20
CA ILE A 30 17.30 4.82 2.02
C ILE A 30 18.35 5.38 1.05
N GLN A 31 19.63 5.05 1.26
CA GLN A 31 20.73 5.49 0.39
C GLN A 31 20.59 4.96 -1.04
N THR A 32 20.15 3.70 -1.18
CA THR A 32 19.89 3.09 -2.49
C THR A 32 18.74 3.78 -3.20
N CYS A 33 17.70 4.18 -2.46
CA CYS A 33 16.57 4.92 -2.99
C CYS A 33 17.01 6.30 -3.53
N TYR A 34 17.84 7.02 -2.77
CA TYR A 34 18.39 8.32 -3.20
C TYR A 34 19.18 8.21 -4.50
N SER A 35 20.12 7.27 -4.56
CA SER A 35 20.94 7.06 -5.76
C SER A 35 20.09 6.75 -7.00
N ARG A 36 19.00 6.00 -6.83
CA ARG A 36 18.04 5.73 -7.91
C ARG A 36 17.27 6.97 -8.35
N ILE A 37 16.79 7.77 -7.41
CA ILE A 37 16.05 9.02 -7.70
C ILE A 37 16.97 9.99 -8.47
N VAL A 38 18.20 10.19 -7.98
CA VAL A 38 19.22 11.01 -8.64
C VAL A 38 19.55 10.47 -10.04
N GLY A 39 19.67 9.15 -10.20
CA GLY A 39 19.90 8.52 -11.49
C GLY A 39 18.76 8.67 -12.50
N ILE A 40 17.51 8.73 -12.04
CA ILE A 40 16.33 9.00 -12.88
C ILE A 40 16.32 10.47 -13.31
N LEU A 41 16.58 11.38 -12.38
CA LEU A 41 16.60 12.83 -12.62
C LEU A 41 17.69 13.25 -13.62
N HIS A 42 18.86 12.61 -13.59
CA HIS A 42 19.95 12.89 -14.54
C HIS A 42 19.78 12.24 -15.91
N ARG A 43 18.85 11.28 -16.10
CA ARG A 43 18.59 10.65 -17.40
C ARG A 43 17.49 11.34 -18.21
N GLU A 44 16.61 12.11 -17.57
CA GLU A 44 15.50 12.79 -18.23
C GLU A 44 15.81 14.28 -18.44
N ASP A 45 16.57 14.56 -19.50
CA ASP A 45 16.98 15.90 -19.91
C ASP A 45 15.77 16.74 -20.34
N GLY A 46 15.26 17.57 -19.43
CA GLY A 46 14.51 18.78 -19.81
C GLY A 46 13.40 19.21 -18.86
N PHE A 47 12.74 18.30 -18.15
CA PHE A 47 11.58 18.67 -17.31
C PHE A 47 11.90 18.70 -15.81
N TYR A 48 12.71 17.75 -15.32
CA TYR A 48 12.98 17.58 -13.89
C TYR A 48 14.30 18.20 -13.42
N ALA A 49 15.14 18.71 -14.34
CA ALA A 49 16.39 19.40 -14.01
C ALA A 49 16.22 20.70 -13.21
N LYS A 50 14.97 21.19 -13.07
CA LYS A 50 14.62 22.39 -12.29
C LYS A 50 14.23 22.07 -10.84
N TRP A 51 14.13 20.79 -10.46
CA TRP A 51 13.80 20.42 -9.09
C TRP A 51 15.04 20.60 -8.22
N ASP A 52 14.95 21.51 -7.27
CA ASP A 52 15.98 21.76 -6.29
C ASP A 52 16.05 20.55 -5.33
N LEU A 53 17.19 19.86 -5.32
CA LEU A 53 17.42 18.63 -4.55
C LEU A 53 17.97 18.92 -3.15
N GLU A 54 18.36 20.16 -2.88
CA GLU A 54 18.89 20.61 -1.58
C GLU A 54 17.94 20.24 -0.40
N PRO A 55 16.61 20.42 -0.51
CA PRO A 55 15.69 20.03 0.56
C PRO A 55 15.64 18.51 0.80
N LEU A 56 15.88 17.69 -0.24
CA LEU A 56 15.87 16.23 -0.12
C LEU A 56 17.16 15.75 0.55
N GLU A 57 18.30 16.37 0.24
CA GLU A 57 19.57 16.10 0.90
C GLU A 57 19.51 16.46 2.39
N GLU A 58 18.95 17.63 2.74
CA GLU A 58 18.80 18.07 4.13
C GLU A 58 17.89 17.12 4.95
N GLN A 59 16.77 16.67 4.35
CA GLN A 59 15.90 15.68 4.99
C GLN A 59 16.60 14.33 5.17
N MET A 60 17.46 13.93 4.24
CA MET A 60 18.16 12.66 4.32
C MET A 60 19.31 12.69 5.32
N GLU A 61 20.01 13.81 5.45
CA GLU A 61 20.97 14.05 6.52
C GLU A 61 20.30 14.03 7.90
N HIS A 62 19.14 14.69 8.04
CA HIS A 62 18.38 14.70 9.28
C HIS A 62 17.88 13.30 9.67
N LEU A 63 17.38 12.52 8.71
CA LEU A 63 16.98 11.13 8.95
C LEU A 63 18.18 10.23 9.31
N THR A 64 19.32 10.43 8.66
CA THR A 64 20.56 9.69 8.98
C THR A 64 21.04 10.03 10.39
N ALA A 65 20.97 11.30 10.79
CA ALA A 65 21.30 11.75 12.15
C ALA A 65 20.36 11.13 13.21
N LEU A 66 19.05 11.08 12.94
CA LEU A 66 18.07 10.46 13.85
C LEU A 66 18.26 8.95 14.00
N VAL A 67 18.62 8.25 12.93
CA VAL A 67 18.89 6.80 13.00
C VAL A 67 20.20 6.53 13.74
N ASN A 68 21.24 7.34 13.52
CA ASN A 68 22.48 7.23 14.28
C ASN A 68 22.27 7.54 15.77
N GLN A 69 21.46 8.55 16.09
CA GLN A 69 21.06 8.85 17.48
C GLN A 69 20.29 7.69 18.13
N LYS A 70 19.42 7.00 17.38
CA LYS A 70 18.74 5.79 17.86
C LYS A 70 19.69 4.60 18.01
N LEU A 71 20.67 4.43 17.13
CA LEU A 71 21.73 3.42 17.26
C LEU A 71 22.58 3.67 18.51
N ASP A 72 22.91 4.92 18.82
CA ASP A 72 23.66 5.30 20.02
C ASP A 72 22.82 5.12 21.30
N ALA A 73 21.51 5.40 21.25
CA ALA A 73 20.59 5.14 22.35
C ALA A 73 20.44 3.64 22.66
N ILE A 74 20.48 2.78 21.64
CA ILE A 74 20.44 1.32 21.81
C ILE A 74 21.75 0.80 22.45
N LYS A 75 22.90 1.40 22.13
CA LYS A 75 24.20 1.05 22.74
C LYS A 75 24.33 1.45 24.22
N LEU A 76 23.61 2.50 24.65
CA LEU A 76 23.68 3.03 26.02
C LEU A 76 22.49 2.65 26.92
N GLN A 77 21.37 2.18 26.36
CA GLN A 77 20.20 1.76 27.13
C GLN A 77 19.69 0.40 26.65
N GLY A 78 20.04 -0.64 27.39
CA GLY A 78 19.26 -1.87 27.40
C GLY A 78 17.83 -1.56 27.84
N GLY A 79 16.91 -1.54 26.88
CA GLY A 79 15.48 -1.79 27.08
C GLY A 79 14.63 -0.60 27.53
N LYS A 80 13.90 -0.02 26.57
CA LYS A 80 12.43 0.16 26.62
C LYS A 80 11.93 0.76 25.30
N LEU A 81 11.12 0.00 24.58
CA LEU A 81 10.17 0.57 23.61
C LEU A 81 8.78 0.06 23.93
N GLU A 82 7.93 1.03 24.22
CA GLU A 82 6.53 0.97 24.59
C GLU A 82 5.72 0.59 23.34
N LYS A 83 4.99 -0.54 23.39
CA LYS A 83 4.04 -0.94 22.35
C LYS A 83 2.73 -0.24 22.61
N ASP A 84 2.46 0.84 21.89
CA ASP A 84 1.13 1.43 21.87
C ASP A 84 0.19 0.67 20.94
N ASN A 85 -0.56 -0.23 21.58
CA ASN A 85 -2.02 -0.34 21.53
C ASN A 85 -2.71 -0.40 20.15
N LEU A 86 -2.99 -1.63 19.72
CA LEU A 86 -4.04 -1.96 18.75
C LEU A 86 -5.36 -2.20 19.52
N PRO A 87 -6.44 -1.40 19.34
CA PRO A 87 -7.69 -1.67 20.04
C PRO A 87 -8.44 -2.83 19.37
N HIS A 88 -8.49 -3.92 20.12
CA HIS A 88 -9.42 -5.02 19.95
C HIS A 88 -10.84 -4.49 20.27
N ILE A 89 -11.75 -4.47 19.30
CA ILE A 89 -13.17 -4.27 19.57
C ILE A 89 -13.91 -5.55 19.18
N THR A 90 -14.19 -6.36 20.19
CA THR A 90 -15.22 -7.40 20.15
C THR A 90 -16.46 -6.87 20.83
N SER A 91 -17.55 -6.78 20.08
CA SER A 91 -18.98 -6.72 20.50
C SER A 91 -19.76 -6.34 19.23
N GLN A 92 -20.85 -6.96 18.78
CA GLN A 92 -21.89 -7.74 19.44
C GLN A 92 -22.71 -8.51 18.39
N LYS A 93 -23.58 -9.37 18.92
CA LYS A 93 -24.09 -10.62 18.38
C LYS A 93 -25.55 -10.43 17.95
N THR A 94 -25.81 -9.99 16.71
CA THR A 94 -27.19 -9.96 16.13
C THR A 94 -27.26 -10.04 14.58
N LEU A 95 -26.13 -10.14 13.88
CA LEU A 95 -26.02 -9.84 12.43
C LEU A 95 -25.86 -11.07 11.49
N SER A 96 -26.28 -12.27 11.87
CA SER A 96 -25.88 -13.48 11.14
C SER A 96 -26.55 -13.65 9.77
N LYS A 97 -27.85 -13.37 9.62
CA LYS A 97 -28.56 -13.62 8.35
C LYS A 97 -28.32 -12.53 7.29
N GLU A 98 -28.42 -11.25 7.65
CA GLU A 98 -28.18 -10.15 6.69
C GLU A 98 -26.73 -10.10 6.20
N LYS A 99 -25.75 -10.41 7.06
CA LYS A 99 -24.34 -10.49 6.63
C LYS A 99 -24.11 -11.62 5.63
N GLU A 100 -24.77 -12.76 5.80
CA GLU A 100 -24.66 -13.89 4.88
C GLU A 100 -25.21 -13.54 3.49
N ASP A 101 -26.33 -12.80 3.43
CA ASP A 101 -26.95 -12.40 2.17
C ASP A 101 -26.13 -11.32 1.44
N ILE A 102 -25.61 -10.32 2.17
CA ILE A 102 -24.68 -9.32 1.62
C ILE A 102 -23.40 -10.00 1.10
N GLU A 103 -22.84 -10.92 1.88
CA GLU A 103 -21.62 -11.64 1.50
C GLU A 103 -21.84 -12.51 0.25
N ARG A 104 -23.03 -13.10 0.08
CA ARG A 104 -23.40 -13.81 -1.15
C ARG A 104 -23.42 -12.89 -2.37
N ILE A 105 -24.03 -11.71 -2.27
CA ILE A 105 -24.10 -10.75 -3.38
C ILE A 105 -22.71 -10.25 -3.78
N ILE A 106 -21.86 -9.93 -2.79
CA ILE A 106 -20.47 -9.51 -3.03
C ILE A 106 -19.69 -10.63 -3.73
N LYS A 107 -19.85 -11.89 -3.28
CA LYS A 107 -19.20 -13.05 -3.91
C LYS A 107 -19.65 -13.28 -5.35
N GLN A 108 -20.92 -13.05 -5.66
CA GLN A 108 -21.45 -13.17 -7.04
C GLN A 108 -20.90 -12.12 -8.01
N THR A 109 -20.39 -11.01 -7.48
CA THR A 109 -19.83 -9.91 -8.27
C THR A 109 -18.37 -10.18 -8.68
N ILE A 110 -17.70 -11.13 -8.03
CA ILE A 110 -16.29 -11.43 -8.29
C ILE A 110 -16.17 -12.13 -9.65
N GLU A 111 -15.42 -11.53 -10.58
CA GLU A 111 -15.13 -12.11 -11.89
C GLU A 111 -13.64 -12.43 -12.02
N ILE A 112 -13.33 -13.59 -12.62
CA ILE A 112 -11.95 -13.98 -12.90
C ILE A 112 -11.45 -13.18 -14.13
N PRO A 113 -10.30 -12.48 -14.04
CA PRO A 113 -9.72 -11.80 -15.18
C PRO A 113 -9.49 -12.74 -16.37
N ARG A 114 -10.01 -12.38 -17.55
CA ARG A 114 -9.88 -13.18 -18.78
C ARG A 114 -8.60 -12.92 -19.56
N VAL A 115 -7.80 -11.94 -19.13
CA VAL A 115 -6.58 -11.48 -19.81
C VAL A 115 -5.44 -11.50 -18.80
N SER A 116 -4.29 -12.04 -19.21
CA SER A 116 -3.16 -12.28 -18.32
C SER A 116 -2.40 -11.00 -18.01
N SER A 117 -2.13 -10.16 -19.01
CA SER A 117 -1.36 -8.92 -18.81
C SER A 117 -1.81 -7.76 -19.69
N MET A 118 -1.44 -6.54 -19.33
CA MET A 118 -1.81 -5.36 -20.11
C MET A 118 -0.96 -5.19 -21.38
N GLU A 119 0.11 -5.99 -21.54
CA GLU A 119 0.85 -6.15 -22.79
C GLU A 119 0.03 -6.85 -23.88
N ASP A 120 -0.94 -7.71 -23.50
CA ASP A 120 -1.80 -8.46 -24.43
C ASP A 120 -2.79 -7.56 -25.22
N ILE A 121 -2.89 -6.29 -24.84
CA ILE A 121 -3.77 -5.31 -25.48
C ILE A 121 -2.94 -4.46 -26.45
N ALA A 122 -3.33 -4.38 -27.72
CA ALA A 122 -2.61 -3.52 -28.67
C ALA A 122 -2.96 -2.03 -28.47
N GLY A 123 -1.96 -1.15 -28.53
CA GLY A 123 -2.13 0.31 -28.47
C GLY A 123 -2.49 0.86 -27.08
N LEU A 124 -3.21 1.99 -27.06
CA LEU A 124 -3.72 2.66 -25.85
C LEU A 124 -2.65 2.97 -24.79
N TRP A 125 -1.43 3.31 -25.23
CA TRP A 125 -0.26 3.50 -24.38
C TRP A 125 -0.51 4.51 -23.23
N GLU A 126 -1.16 5.64 -23.50
CA GLU A 126 -1.46 6.61 -22.44
C GLU A 126 -2.52 6.15 -21.46
N VAL A 127 -3.57 5.50 -21.94
CA VAL A 127 -4.61 4.98 -21.05
C VAL A 127 -4.02 3.91 -20.13
N LYS A 128 -3.16 3.04 -20.66
CA LYS A 128 -2.42 2.05 -19.88
C LYS A 128 -1.53 2.70 -18.82
N LYS A 129 -0.77 3.72 -19.20
CA LYS A 129 0.11 4.46 -18.27
C LYS A 129 -0.68 5.08 -17.12
N VAL A 130 -1.80 5.73 -17.42
CA VAL A 130 -2.70 6.32 -16.42
C VAL A 130 -3.30 5.23 -15.51
N MET A 131 -3.78 4.13 -16.09
CA MET A 131 -4.36 3.03 -15.30
C MET A 131 -3.35 2.34 -14.39
N ARG A 132 -2.10 2.14 -14.83
CA ARG A 132 -1.01 1.63 -13.97
C ARG A 132 -0.73 2.59 -12.82
N SER A 133 -0.60 3.88 -13.14
CA SER A 133 -0.35 4.92 -12.14
C SER A 133 -1.49 5.02 -11.13
N PHE A 134 -2.72 4.67 -11.54
CA PHE A 134 -3.88 4.67 -10.66
C PHE A 134 -3.96 3.44 -9.76
N ALA A 135 -3.77 2.24 -10.29
CA ALA A 135 -3.99 1.00 -9.53
C ALA A 135 -2.72 0.48 -8.84
N ILE A 136 -1.57 0.58 -9.52
CA ILE A 136 -0.31 -0.04 -9.07
C ILE A 136 0.49 0.93 -8.20
N LEU A 137 0.55 2.21 -8.55
CA LEU A 137 1.38 3.20 -7.85
C LEU A 137 0.97 3.39 -6.38
N PRO A 138 -0.33 3.52 -6.01
CA PRO A 138 -0.71 3.65 -4.60
C PRO A 138 -0.38 2.40 -3.79
N ARG A 139 -0.39 1.23 -4.43
CA ARG A 139 -0.03 -0.05 -3.81
C ARG A 139 1.49 -0.19 -3.65
N SER A 140 2.26 0.24 -4.64
CA SER A 140 3.72 0.09 -4.64
C SER A 140 4.43 1.15 -3.80
N GLN A 141 3.89 2.37 -3.71
CA GLN A 141 4.50 3.50 -3.01
C GLN A 141 3.45 4.28 -2.22
N PRO A 142 2.88 3.69 -1.15
CA PRO A 142 1.85 4.36 -0.34
C PRO A 142 2.36 5.66 0.31
N GLN A 143 3.66 5.79 0.55
CA GLN A 143 4.30 6.98 1.12
C GLN A 143 4.07 8.26 0.30
N LEU A 144 3.90 8.14 -1.02
CA LEU A 144 3.65 9.29 -1.91
C LEU A 144 2.23 9.85 -1.74
N TYR A 145 1.32 9.11 -1.12
CA TYR A 145 -0.10 9.44 -1.02
C TYR A 145 -0.57 9.78 0.40
N VAL A 146 0.35 9.89 1.37
CA VAL A 146 0.01 10.19 2.78
C VAL A 146 -0.68 11.55 2.92
N ASN A 147 -0.27 12.54 2.13
CA ASN A 147 -0.80 13.91 2.17
C ASN A 147 -1.60 14.30 0.92
N HIS A 148 -1.89 13.34 0.04
CA HIS A 148 -2.56 13.59 -1.23
C HIS A 148 -3.78 12.69 -1.40
N LYS A 149 -4.89 13.27 -1.83
CA LYS A 149 -6.09 12.51 -2.17
C LYS A 149 -5.79 11.68 -3.42
N VAL A 150 -5.84 10.36 -3.27
CA VAL A 150 -5.81 9.44 -4.41
C VAL A 150 -7.06 9.70 -5.25
N CYS A 151 -6.93 9.70 -6.58
CA CYS A 151 -8.10 9.63 -7.44
C CYS A 151 -8.85 8.34 -7.12
N ASN A 152 -10.16 8.42 -6.88
CA ASN A 152 -10.94 7.26 -6.44
C ASN A 152 -11.62 6.50 -7.58
N SER A 153 -11.78 7.11 -8.75
CA SER A 153 -12.51 6.51 -9.87
C SER A 153 -11.96 6.94 -11.23
N ILE A 154 -12.14 6.06 -12.22
CA ILE A 154 -11.82 6.30 -13.63
C ILE A 154 -13.06 5.96 -14.45
N LEU A 155 -13.40 6.84 -15.39
CA LEU A 155 -14.44 6.60 -16.39
C LEU A 155 -13.80 6.27 -17.74
N LEU A 156 -14.10 5.08 -18.27
CA LEU A 156 -13.69 4.67 -19.62
C LEU A 156 -14.86 4.87 -20.58
N PHE A 157 -14.72 5.79 -21.55
CA PHE A 157 -15.75 6.06 -22.56
C PHE A 157 -15.24 5.83 -23.99
N GLY A 158 -16.15 5.63 -24.93
CA GLY A 158 -15.86 5.53 -26.37
C GLY A 158 -16.76 4.52 -27.10
N PRO A 159 -16.57 4.33 -28.41
CA PRO A 159 -17.34 3.38 -29.22
C PRO A 159 -17.34 1.95 -28.66
N PRO A 160 -18.39 1.14 -28.91
CA PRO A 160 -18.35 -0.28 -28.55
C PRO A 160 -17.21 -0.98 -29.31
N GLY A 161 -16.59 -1.99 -28.68
CA GLY A 161 -15.51 -2.76 -29.30
C GLY A 161 -14.09 -2.20 -29.12
N THR A 162 -13.88 -1.02 -28.51
CA THR A 162 -12.53 -0.47 -28.27
C THR A 162 -11.78 -1.10 -27.09
N GLY A 163 -12.22 -2.26 -26.60
CA GLY A 163 -11.51 -3.02 -25.56
C GLY A 163 -11.58 -2.45 -24.13
N LYS A 164 -12.50 -1.53 -23.81
CA LYS A 164 -12.64 -0.94 -22.46
C LYS A 164 -12.75 -2.00 -21.35
N THR A 165 -13.67 -2.96 -21.50
CA THR A 165 -13.84 -4.06 -20.54
C THR A 165 -12.59 -4.94 -20.48
N ARG A 166 -11.98 -5.23 -21.64
CA ARG A 166 -10.76 -6.04 -21.74
C ARG A 166 -9.58 -5.41 -21.00
N LEU A 167 -9.48 -4.08 -21.05
CA LEU A 167 -8.47 -3.29 -20.35
C LEU A 167 -8.60 -3.42 -18.82
N VAL A 168 -9.82 -3.39 -18.30
CA VAL A 168 -10.09 -3.59 -16.86
C VAL A 168 -9.68 -4.98 -16.41
N HIS A 169 -10.00 -6.03 -17.18
CA HIS A 169 -9.56 -7.40 -16.85
C HIS A 169 -8.03 -7.51 -16.83
N ALA A 170 -7.35 -6.96 -17.83
CA ALA A 170 -5.89 -7.00 -17.88
C ALA A 170 -5.25 -6.26 -16.69
N LEU A 171 -5.78 -5.09 -16.33
CA LEU A 171 -5.31 -4.32 -15.18
C LEU A 171 -5.51 -5.07 -13.86
N ALA A 172 -6.66 -5.72 -13.67
CA ALA A 172 -6.94 -6.49 -12.46
C ALA A 172 -5.97 -7.68 -12.31
N SER A 173 -5.67 -8.37 -13.41
CA SER A 173 -4.67 -9.45 -13.44
C SER A 173 -3.27 -8.92 -13.10
N GLU A 174 -2.84 -7.83 -13.74
CA GLU A 174 -1.52 -7.22 -13.51
C GLU A 174 -1.36 -6.70 -12.08
N ALA A 175 -2.39 -6.05 -11.54
CA ALA A 175 -2.41 -5.53 -10.17
C ALA A 175 -2.59 -6.62 -9.09
N LYS A 176 -2.86 -7.88 -9.49
CA LYS A 176 -3.25 -8.99 -8.60
C LYS A 176 -4.39 -8.59 -7.67
N ALA A 177 -5.38 -7.88 -8.22
CA ALA A 177 -6.52 -7.36 -7.49
C ALA A 177 -7.78 -8.20 -7.75
N VAL A 178 -8.71 -8.20 -6.80
CA VAL A 178 -10.03 -8.81 -6.99
C VAL A 178 -10.85 -7.91 -7.90
N LEU A 179 -11.36 -8.46 -9.01
CA LEU A 179 -12.21 -7.74 -9.95
C LEU A 179 -13.67 -7.94 -9.59
N HIS A 180 -14.36 -6.83 -9.30
CA HIS A 180 -15.80 -6.79 -9.08
C HIS A 180 -16.50 -6.23 -10.31
N CYS A 181 -17.30 -7.04 -10.99
CA CYS A 181 -18.10 -6.63 -12.15
C CYS A 181 -19.56 -6.48 -11.75
N ILE A 182 -19.99 -5.24 -11.54
CA ILE A 182 -21.37 -4.92 -11.15
C ILE A 182 -22.16 -4.49 -12.39
N ASN A 183 -23.23 -5.21 -12.70
CA ASN A 183 -24.21 -4.80 -13.69
C ASN A 183 -25.46 -4.24 -13.01
N SER A 184 -26.29 -3.48 -13.74
CA SER A 184 -27.53 -2.91 -13.20
C SER A 184 -28.46 -3.97 -12.60
N SER A 185 -28.47 -5.18 -13.18
CA SER A 185 -29.22 -6.32 -12.66
C SER A 185 -28.76 -6.81 -11.29
N ASN A 186 -27.51 -6.54 -10.89
CA ASN A 186 -26.98 -6.91 -9.57
C ASN A 186 -27.41 -5.92 -8.48
N ILE A 187 -27.79 -4.69 -8.85
CA ILE A 187 -28.13 -3.61 -7.91
C ILE A 187 -29.66 -3.51 -7.73
N LEU A 188 -30.44 -3.81 -8.77
CA LEU A 188 -31.90 -3.67 -8.75
C LEU A 188 -32.57 -4.82 -7.98
N SER A 189 -33.27 -4.50 -6.89
CA SER A 189 -34.19 -5.41 -6.18
C SER A 189 -35.64 -4.97 -6.44
N SER A 190 -36.55 -5.93 -6.42
CA SER A 190 -38.00 -5.69 -6.56
C SER A 190 -38.65 -5.17 -5.28
N TYR A 191 -37.95 -5.24 -4.14
CA TYR A 191 -38.41 -4.75 -2.85
C TYR A 191 -37.83 -3.36 -2.55
N VAL A 192 -38.70 -2.44 -2.13
CA VAL A 192 -38.34 -1.04 -1.83
C VAL A 192 -37.37 -1.01 -0.64
N GLY A 193 -36.21 -0.36 -0.84
CA GLY A 193 -35.19 -0.17 0.19
C GLY A 193 -34.11 -1.26 0.27
N GLU A 194 -34.16 -2.30 -0.57
CA GLU A 194 -33.10 -3.30 -0.63
C GLU A 194 -31.92 -2.91 -1.54
N SER A 195 -32.14 -2.10 -2.57
CA SER A 195 -31.09 -1.72 -3.52
C SER A 195 -30.04 -0.73 -2.98
N GLU A 196 -30.33 -0.07 -1.86
CA GLU A 196 -29.41 0.91 -1.22
C GLU A 196 -28.53 0.28 -0.13
N ARG A 197 -28.78 -0.99 0.22
CA ARG A 197 -28.00 -1.75 1.21
C ARG A 197 -26.80 -2.42 0.57
#